data_AF-A0A6C7UJU9-F1
#
_entry.id   AF-A0A6C7UJU9-F1
#
_cell.length_a   1.000
_cell.length_b   1.000
_cell.length_c   1.000
_cell.angle_alpha   90.00
_cell.angle_beta   90.00
_cell.angle_gamma   90.00
#
_symmetry.space_group_name_H-M   'P 1'
#
loop_
_entity.id
_entity.type
_entity.pdbx_description
1 polymer ?
#
loop_
_entity_poly.entity_id
_entity_poly.type
_entity_poly.pdbx_seq_one_letter_code
_entity_poly.pdbx_strand_id
1 'polypeptide(L)'
;MAQIYPYILIVHLLCAIFFIGYLFVDVFILSAIKKKNPDFDKELFSSVGVKIMPFIALLLFLSGGMMISFHLNPLNLIFLIKLVLAFSIFSLIVCSLFFHFILKRKNPLTQFIHPFVFVLCILIVILAKLMNYYFL
;
A
#
# COMPACT_ATOMS: atom_id res chain seq x y z
N MET A 1 12.21 -6.53 24.07
CA MET A 1 11.55 -5.81 22.95
C MET A 1 12.43 -5.67 21.70
N ALA A 2 13.75 -5.52 21.79
CA ALA A 2 14.64 -5.37 20.60
C ALA A 2 14.74 -6.61 19.68
N GLN A 3 14.54 -7.82 20.21
CA GLN A 3 14.69 -9.07 19.43
C GLN A 3 13.55 -9.33 18.42
N ILE A 4 12.37 -8.71 18.62
CA ILE A 4 11.18 -8.94 17.79
C ILE A 4 11.13 -7.97 16.58
N TYR A 5 11.77 -6.80 16.71
CA TYR A 5 11.84 -5.79 15.68
C TYR A 5 12.28 -6.31 14.28
N PRO A 6 13.37 -7.09 14.14
CA PRO A 6 13.79 -7.59 12.82
C PRO A 6 12.76 -8.52 12.18
N TYR A 7 12.04 -9.32 12.98
CA TYR A 7 10.98 -10.19 12.47
C TYR A 7 9.78 -9.38 11.96
N ILE A 8 9.35 -8.36 12.71
CA ILE A 8 8.30 -7.43 12.28
C ILE A 8 8.72 -6.72 10.98
N LEU A 9 10.00 -6.36 10.86
CA LEU A 9 10.56 -5.71 9.67
C LEU A 9 10.53 -6.60 8.44
N ILE A 10 10.90 -7.87 8.57
CA ILE A 10 10.80 -8.83 7.47
C ILE A 10 9.33 -9.00 7.04
N VAL A 11 8.40 -9.18 7.98
CA VAL A 11 6.97 -9.34 7.68
C VAL A 11 6.40 -8.10 6.98
N HIS A 12 6.75 -6.90 7.46
CA HIS A 12 6.32 -5.64 6.86
C HIS A 12 6.83 -5.50 5.42
N LEU A 13 8.11 -5.79 5.18
CA LEU A 13 8.70 -5.75 3.84
C LEU A 13 8.04 -6.78 2.90
N LEU A 14 7.77 -7.99 3.37
CA LEU A 14 7.05 -8.99 2.58
C LEU A 14 5.65 -8.51 2.20
N CYS A 15 4.90 -7.95 3.15
CA CYS A 15 3.60 -7.34 2.86
C CYS A 15 3.71 -6.18 1.86
N ALA A 16 4.75 -5.35 1.97
CA ALA A 16 4.99 -4.23 1.05
C ALA A 16 5.28 -4.72 -0.37
N ILE A 17 6.07 -5.79 -0.52
CA ILE A 17 6.36 -6.40 -1.83
C ILE A 17 5.07 -6.91 -2.48
N PHE A 18 4.23 -7.65 -1.75
CA PHE A 18 2.96 -8.14 -2.30
C PHE A 18 1.99 -7.00 -2.65
N PHE A 19 1.89 -5.99 -1.78
CA PHE A 19 1.01 -4.85 -2.00
C PHE A 19 1.44 -4.01 -3.22
N ILE A 20 2.71 -3.65 -3.31
CA ILE A 20 3.26 -2.89 -4.44
C ILE A 20 3.20 -3.73 -5.73
N GLY A 21 3.51 -5.02 -5.65
CA GLY A 21 3.44 -5.94 -6.78
C GLY A 21 2.03 -6.07 -7.36
N TYR A 22 1.01 -6.21 -6.50
CA TYR A 22 -0.37 -6.20 -6.95
C TYR A 22 -0.72 -4.87 -7.64
N LEU A 23 -0.38 -3.73 -7.01
CA LEU A 23 -0.66 -2.41 -7.59
C LEU A 23 0.04 -2.25 -8.95
N PHE A 24 1.25 -2.76 -9.10
CA PHE A 24 1.98 -2.75 -10.37
C PHE A 24 1.24 -3.53 -11.45
N VAL A 25 0.77 -4.75 -11.16
CA VAL A 25 0.00 -5.57 -12.10
C VAL A 25 -1.32 -4.89 -12.47
N ASP A 26 -2.03 -4.32 -11.49
CA ASP A 26 -3.31 -3.65 -11.71
C ASP A 26 -3.18 -2.40 -12.59
N VAL A 27 -2.15 -1.58 -12.35
CA VAL A 27 -1.93 -0.31 -13.06
C VAL A 27 -1.33 -0.53 -14.45
N PHE A 28 -0.28 -1.34 -14.57
CA PHE A 28 0.47 -1.49 -15.82
C PHE A 28 -0.01 -2.67 -16.67
N ILE A 29 -0.04 -3.86 -16.10
CA ILE A 29 -0.31 -5.10 -16.87
C ILE A 29 -1.78 -5.15 -17.28
N LEU A 30 -2.71 -4.98 -16.34
CA LEU A 30 -4.13 -5.03 -16.62
C LEU A 30 -4.58 -3.89 -17.55
N SER A 31 -3.95 -2.72 -17.49
CA SER A 31 -4.22 -1.62 -18.43
C SER A 31 -3.71 -1.95 -19.86
N ALA A 32 -2.50 -2.50 -19.98
CA ALA A 32 -1.93 -2.92 -21.26
C ALA A 32 -2.70 -4.08 -21.90
N ILE A 33 -3.12 -5.08 -21.11
CA ILE A 33 -3.92 -6.21 -21.60
C ILE A 33 -5.26 -5.71 -22.13
N LYS A 34 -5.95 -4.83 -21.40
CA LYS A 34 -7.23 -4.27 -21.85
C LYS A 34 -7.12 -3.51 -23.18
N LYS A 35 -5.98 -2.84 -23.41
CA LYS A 35 -5.71 -2.15 -24.69
C LYS A 35 -5.56 -3.12 -25.86
N LYS A 36 -5.06 -4.34 -25.61
CA LYS A 36 -4.81 -5.35 -26.66
C LYS A 36 -5.96 -6.35 -26.83
N ASN A 37 -6.68 -6.67 -25.76
CA ASN A 37 -7.87 -7.52 -25.75
C ASN A 37 -8.98 -6.82 -24.95
N PRO A 38 -9.92 -6.15 -25.65
CA PRO A 38 -11.05 -5.47 -25.02
C PRO A 38 -11.97 -6.41 -24.24
N ASP A 39 -12.08 -7.66 -24.68
CA ASP A 39 -12.89 -8.72 -24.07
C ASP A 39 -12.20 -9.42 -22.88
N PHE A 40 -11.01 -8.96 -22.46
CA PHE A 40 -10.34 -9.52 -21.30
C PHE A 40 -11.14 -9.25 -20.03
N ASP A 41 -11.61 -10.33 -19.42
CA ASP A 41 -12.46 -10.28 -18.24
C ASP A 41 -11.63 -9.99 -16.98
N LYS A 42 -11.42 -8.70 -16.69
CA LYS A 42 -10.70 -8.24 -15.49
C LYS A 42 -11.36 -8.70 -14.19
N GLU A 43 -12.61 -9.16 -14.23
CA GLU A 43 -13.39 -9.50 -13.06
C GLU A 43 -12.75 -10.61 -12.23
N LEU A 44 -12.18 -11.64 -12.87
CA LEU A 44 -11.52 -12.75 -12.16
C LEU A 44 -10.33 -12.29 -11.33
N PHE A 45 -9.46 -11.46 -11.91
CA PHE A 45 -8.30 -10.92 -11.20
C PHE A 45 -8.73 -9.96 -10.09
N SER A 46 -9.72 -9.09 -10.38
CA SER A 46 -10.22 -8.13 -9.39
C SER A 46 -10.94 -8.81 -8.23
N SER A 47 -11.67 -9.89 -8.47
CA SER A 47 -12.46 -10.60 -7.44
C SER A 47 -11.56 -11.24 -6.38
N VAL A 48 -10.47 -11.87 -6.82
CA VAL A 48 -9.45 -12.42 -5.92
C VAL A 48 -8.68 -11.29 -5.23
N GLY A 49 -8.29 -10.25 -5.98
CA GLY A 49 -7.57 -9.10 -5.48
C GLY A 49 -8.31 -8.35 -4.37
N VAL A 50 -9.59 -8.03 -4.59
CA VAL A 50 -10.44 -7.29 -3.65
C VAL A 50 -10.62 -8.02 -2.32
N LYS A 51 -10.55 -9.36 -2.29
CA LYS A 51 -10.69 -10.14 -1.06
C LYS A 51 -9.40 -10.22 -0.25
N ILE A 52 -8.26 -10.32 -0.93
CA ILE A 52 -6.95 -10.56 -0.29
C ILE A 52 -6.22 -9.25 0.02
N MET A 53 -6.27 -8.29 -0.89
CA MET A 53 -5.55 -7.02 -0.80
C MET A 53 -5.84 -6.20 0.47
N PRO A 54 -7.09 -6.11 0.98
CA PRO A 54 -7.38 -5.38 2.22
C PRO A 54 -6.65 -5.96 3.41
N PHE A 55 -6.54 -7.29 3.46
CA PHE A 55 -5.88 -8.00 4.55
C PHE A 55 -4.36 -7.73 4.53
N ILE A 56 -3.75 -7.77 3.34
CA ILE A 56 -2.33 -7.44 3.16
C ILE A 56 -2.06 -5.97 3.54
N ALA A 57 -2.91 -5.04 3.08
CA ALA A 57 -2.79 -3.62 3.39
C ALA A 57 -2.93 -3.34 4.90
N LEU A 58 -3.85 -4.04 5.57
CA LEU A 58 -4.07 -3.94 7.00
C LEU A 58 -2.85 -4.48 7.78
N LEU A 59 -2.32 -5.64 7.40
CA LEU A 59 -1.08 -6.19 7.98
C LEU A 59 0.11 -5.24 7.77
N LEU A 60 0.22 -4.63 6.59
CA LEU A 60 1.26 -3.65 6.29
C LEU A 60 1.13 -2.41 7.20
N PHE A 61 -0.08 -1.90 7.39
CA PHE A 61 -0.33 -0.76 8.27
C PHE A 61 -0.06 -1.08 9.75
N LEU A 62 -0.53 -2.23 10.25
CA LEU A 62 -0.29 -2.67 11.62
C LEU A 62 1.20 -2.89 11.90
N SER A 63 1.90 -3.57 10.99
CA SER A 63 3.35 -3.81 11.14
C SER A 63 4.15 -2.52 11.05
N GLY A 64 3.77 -1.57 10.17
CA GLY A 64 4.38 -0.24 10.11
C GLY A 64 4.10 0.58 11.37
N GLY A 65 2.87 0.51 11.88
CA GLY A 65 2.46 1.14 13.14
C GLY A 65 3.25 0.63 14.34
N MET A 66 3.45 -0.69 14.43
CA MET A 66 4.29 -1.29 15.47
C MET A 66 5.73 -0.78 15.41
N MET A 67 6.31 -0.57 14.22
CA MET A 67 7.67 -0.01 14.09
C MET A 67 7.81 1.41 14.62
N ILE A 68 6.76 2.23 14.56
CA ILE A 68 6.76 3.59 15.12
C ILE A 68 7.00 3.53 16.63
N SER A 69 6.35 2.60 17.32
CA SER A 69 6.51 2.42 18.77
C SER A 69 7.94 2.07 19.18
N PHE A 70 8.75 1.54 18.27
CA PHE A 70 10.18 1.28 18.49
C PHE A 70 11.09 2.48 18.17
N HIS A 71 10.61 3.46 17.40
CA HIS A 71 11.32 4.67 17.01
C HIS A 71 10.67 5.90 17.65
N LEU A 72 10.92 6.10 18.95
CA LEU A 72 10.38 7.22 19.74
C LEU A 72 11.18 8.53 19.60
N ASN A 73 11.78 8.80 18.43
CA ASN A 73 12.38 10.10 18.13
C ASN A 73 11.46 10.88 17.17
N PRO A 74 10.39 11.53 17.68
CA PRO A 74 9.38 12.21 16.87
C PRO A 74 9.86 13.50 16.20
N LEU A 75 11.09 13.96 16.45
CA LEU A 75 11.59 15.25 15.98
C LEU A 75 12.09 15.26 14.52
N ASN A 76 12.05 14.11 13.83
CA ASN A 76 12.59 14.02 12.48
C ASN A 76 11.52 14.31 11.43
N LEU A 77 11.64 15.44 10.73
CA LEU A 77 10.67 15.92 9.74
C LEU A 77 10.36 14.87 8.65
N ILE A 78 11.39 14.12 8.21
CA ILE A 78 11.27 13.05 7.21
C ILE A 78 10.39 11.90 7.70
N PHE A 79 10.50 11.54 8.98
CA PHE A 79 9.69 10.50 9.61
C PHE A 79 8.22 10.92 9.70
N LEU A 80 7.96 12.18 10.10
CA LEU A 80 6.61 12.74 10.17
C LEU A 80 5.93 12.76 8.80
N ILE A 81 6.65 13.20 7.75
CA ILE A 81 6.15 13.20 6.38
C ILE A 81 5.78 11.77 5.97
N LYS A 82 6.68 10.80 6.17
CA LYS A 82 6.40 9.39 5.86
C LYS A 82 5.15 8.88 6.59
N LEU A 83 4.98 9.23 7.86
CA LEU A 83 3.83 8.84 8.67
C LEU A 83 2.52 9.42 8.12
N VAL A 84 2.51 10.71 7.77
CA VAL A 84 1.34 11.38 7.18
C VAL A 84 0.98 10.75 5.83
N LEU A 85 1.97 10.44 4.98
CA LEU A 85 1.73 9.73 3.72
C LEU A 85 1.14 8.33 3.96
N ALA A 86 1.67 7.57 4.94
CA ALA A 86 1.17 6.24 5.27
C ALA A 86 -0.29 6.29 5.77
N PHE A 87 -0.62 7.26 6.62
CA PHE A 87 -2.01 7.49 7.07
C PHE A 87 -2.93 7.93 5.93
N SER A 88 -2.44 8.76 5.00
CA SER A 88 -3.18 9.16 3.81
C SER A 88 -3.53 7.95 2.94
N ILE A 89 -2.56 7.07 2.67
CA ILE A 89 -2.80 5.80 1.97
C ILE A 89 -3.82 4.95 2.73
N PHE A 90 -3.65 4.79 4.05
CA PHE A 90 -4.58 3.98 4.85
C PHE A 90 -6.00 4.54 4.79
N SER A 91 -6.17 5.86 4.90
CA SER A 91 -7.48 6.50 4.78
C SER A 91 -8.07 6.31 3.38
N LEU A 92 -7.26 6.39 2.32
CA LEU A 92 -7.72 6.12 0.94
C LEU A 92 -8.13 4.65 0.75
N ILE A 93 -7.40 3.70 1.32
CA ILE A 93 -7.73 2.27 1.27
C ILE A 93 -9.02 2.00 2.05
N VAL A 94 -9.15 2.54 3.27
CA VAL A 94 -10.35 2.40 4.09
C VAL A 94 -11.55 3.05 3.40
N CYS A 95 -11.43 4.26 2.86
CA CYS A 95 -12.49 4.88 2.07
C CYS A 95 -12.84 4.03 0.85
N SER A 96 -11.85 3.56 0.08
CA SER A 96 -12.08 2.72 -1.11
C SER A 96 -12.78 1.41 -0.75
N LEU A 97 -12.43 0.79 0.37
CA LEU A 97 -13.06 -0.43 0.87
C LEU A 97 -14.46 -0.17 1.41
N PHE A 98 -14.66 0.93 2.13
CA PHE A 98 -15.98 1.34 2.60
C PHE A 98 -16.92 1.54 1.41
N PHE A 99 -16.50 2.25 0.37
CA PHE A 99 -17.29 2.40 -0.85
C PHE A 99 -17.54 1.08 -1.58
N HIS A 100 -16.57 0.16 -1.62
CA HIS A 100 -16.75 -1.13 -2.28
C HIS A 100 -17.69 -2.06 -1.49
N PHE A 101 -17.52 -2.13 -0.17
CA PHE A 101 -18.22 -3.07 0.72
C PHE A 101 -19.63 -2.59 1.08
N ILE A 102 -19.83 -1.27 1.27
CA ILE A 102 -21.13 -0.68 1.61
C ILE A 102 -21.93 -0.24 0.39
N LEU A 103 -21.30 0.26 -0.68
CA LEU A 103 -22.03 0.86 -1.80
C LEU A 103 -22.32 -0.11 -2.97
N LYS A 104 -21.72 -1.31 -3.01
CA LYS A 104 -21.92 -2.36 -4.05
C LYS A 104 -21.97 -1.84 -5.51
N ARG A 105 -21.29 -0.74 -5.80
CA ARG A 105 -21.18 -0.14 -7.14
C ARG A 105 -19.76 -0.38 -7.66
N LYS A 106 -19.64 -0.80 -8.93
CA LYS A 106 -18.36 -0.76 -9.67
C LYS A 106 -17.92 0.70 -9.72
N ASN A 107 -17.02 1.10 -8.83
CA ASN A 107 -16.52 2.46 -8.82
C ASN A 107 -15.55 2.65 -10.00
N PRO A 108 -15.84 3.56 -10.95
CA PRO A 108 -14.89 3.94 -11.99
C PRO A 108 -13.66 4.68 -11.43
N LEU A 109 -13.64 4.94 -10.12
CA LEU A 109 -12.58 5.65 -9.40
C LEU A 109 -11.47 4.72 -8.88
N THR A 110 -11.71 3.41 -8.79
CA THR A 110 -10.68 2.42 -8.41
C THR A 110 -9.48 2.48 -9.37
N GLN A 111 -9.72 2.72 -10.67
CA GLN A 111 -8.66 2.88 -11.67
C GLN A 111 -7.75 4.10 -11.44
N PHE A 112 -8.22 5.13 -10.72
CA PHE A 112 -7.45 6.34 -10.44
C PHE A 112 -6.79 6.29 -9.06
N ILE A 113 -7.45 5.64 -8.10
CA ILE A 113 -6.92 5.44 -6.75
C ILE A 113 -5.71 4.49 -6.79
N HIS A 114 -5.75 3.39 -7.54
CA HIS A 114 -4.63 2.44 -7.60
C HIS A 114 -3.30 3.06 -8.11
N PRO A 115 -3.27 3.80 -9.24
CA PRO A 115 -2.07 4.52 -9.67
C PRO A 115 -1.60 5.56 -8.66
N PHE A 116 -2.53 6.29 -8.04
CA PHE A 116 -2.19 7.30 -7.04
C PHE A 116 -1.54 6.68 -5.81
N VAL A 117 -2.13 5.60 -5.28
CA VAL A 117 -1.56 4.83 -4.15
C VAL A 117 -0.22 4.21 -4.55
N PHE A 118 -0.07 3.73 -5.78
CA PHE A 118 1.22 3.21 -6.27
C PHE A 118 2.32 4.28 -6.25
N VAL A 119 2.03 5.49 -6.73
CA VAL A 119 2.96 6.63 -6.68
C VAL A 119 3.31 6.99 -5.24
N LEU A 120 2.32 7.04 -4.35
CA LEU A 120 2.55 7.30 -2.92
C LEU A 120 3.41 6.20 -2.27
N CYS A 121 3.20 4.92 -2.62
CA CYS A 121 4.04 3.82 -2.14
C CYS A 121 5.50 3.98 -2.58
N ILE A 122 5.74 4.36 -3.84
CA ILE A 122 7.10 4.64 -4.33
C ILE A 122 7.74 5.79 -3.54
N LEU A 123 6.99 6.88 -3.32
CA LEU A 123 7.46 8.00 -2.50
C LEU A 123 7.83 7.54 -1.09
N ILE A 124 7.01 6.71 -0.44
CA ILE A 124 7.29 6.16 0.90
C ILE A 124 8.58 5.32 0.91
N VAL A 125 8.82 4.51 -0.13
CA VAL A 125 10.06 3.70 -0.23
C VAL A 125 11.29 4.59 -0.40
N ILE A 126 11.20 5.64 -1.22
CA ILE A 126 12.28 6.62 -1.39
C ILE A 126 12.55 7.34 -0.07
N LEU A 127 11.50 7.82 0.62
CA LEU A 127 11.62 8.47 1.92
C LEU A 127 12.21 7.52 2.98
N ALA A 128 11.83 6.24 2.98
CA ALA A 128 12.40 5.25 3.89
C ALA A 128 13.90 5.07 3.67
N LYS A 129 14.35 5.05 2.41
CA LYS A 129 15.77 4.92 2.09
C LYS A 129 16.55 6.21 2.39
N LEU A 130 15.98 7.38 2.11
CA LEU A 130 16.55 8.67 2.47
C LEU A 130 16.74 8.79 3.99
N MET A 131 15.77 8.34 4.80
CA MET A 131 15.91 8.30 6.24
C MET A 131 17.12 7.46 6.67
N ASN A 132 17.36 6.31 6.02
CA ASN A 132 18.52 5.47 6.31
C ASN A 132 19.86 6.08 5.88
N TYR A 133 19.87 7.08 4.98
CA TYR A 133 21.09 7.77 4.56
C TYR A 133 21.37 9.04 5.39
N TYR A 134 20.35 9.76 5.83
CA TYR A 134 20.50 10.99 6.60
C TYR A 134 20.55 10.79 8.13
N PHE A 135 20.17 9.60 8.62
CA PHE A 135 20.02 9.31 10.05
C PHE A 135 20.96 8.19 10.58
N LEU A 136 21.90 7.73 9.74
CA LEU A 136 22.92 6.73 10.04
C LEU A 136 24.29 7.38 9.78
#